data_AF-A0A7C2AH39-F1
#
_entry.id   AF-A0A7C2AH39-F1
#
_cell.length_a   1.000
_cell.length_b   1.000
_cell.length_c   1.000
_cell.angle_alpha   90.00
_cell.angle_beta   90.00
_cell.angle_gamma   90.00
#
_symmetry.space_group_name_H-M   'P 1'
#
loop_
_entity.id
_entity.type
_entity.pdbx_description
1 polymer ?
#
loop_
_entity_poly.entity_id
_entity_poly.type
_entity_poly.pdbx_seq_one_letter_code
_entity_poly.pdbx_strand_id
1 'polypeptide(L)'
;MNKFFFISIIFITSLTSISHSQDIDKSKFIFLPSGLSFMPLRAGIDEPRMGLLYYASTRNMKIDIGNSFDILKFNFSQNEEVTLGAEFMAYAYVTNYLKYRLQIDAIDGFFGGYIIYSKKDKNGRWIGRFRYIHHSAHLVDGHWDRKTNSWLDNITPSVFGNNYGEFLLVRQSSFFNYSWRLYGGMSMSTGKKTGYKILDRF
;
A
#
# COMPACT_ATOMS: atom_id res chain seq x y z
N MET A 1 19.77 38.93 -10.73
CA MET A 1 19.34 38.24 -9.49
C MET A 1 17.84 37.98 -9.58
N ASN A 2 17.24 36.80 -9.54
CA ASN A 2 17.62 35.42 -9.80
C ASN A 2 16.39 34.83 -10.52
N LYS A 3 16.61 34.20 -11.68
CA LYS A 3 15.54 33.53 -12.45
C LYS A 3 15.19 32.22 -11.75
N PHE A 4 13.90 32.02 -11.45
CA PHE A 4 13.37 30.75 -10.94
C PHE A 4 13.55 29.65 -11.99
N PHE A 5 14.31 28.62 -11.62
CA PHE A 5 14.55 27.43 -12.42
C PHE A 5 13.37 26.47 -12.18
N PHE A 6 12.45 26.39 -13.14
CA PHE A 6 11.43 25.34 -13.19
C PHE A 6 12.10 24.07 -13.74
N ILE A 7 12.36 23.09 -12.87
CA ILE A 7 12.83 21.77 -13.28
C ILE A 7 11.60 20.94 -13.65
N SER A 8 11.28 20.89 -14.94
CA SER A 8 10.45 19.81 -15.50
C SER A 8 11.26 18.53 -15.49
N ILE A 9 10.85 17.55 -14.68
CA ILE A 9 11.37 16.18 -14.75
C ILE A 9 10.78 15.56 -16.02
N ILE A 10 11.53 15.61 -17.12
CA ILE A 10 11.26 14.80 -18.31
C ILE A 10 11.92 13.45 -18.06
N PHE A 11 11.11 12.43 -17.78
CA PHE A 11 11.57 11.05 -17.67
C PHE A 11 11.81 10.51 -19.09
N ILE A 12 12.98 10.80 -19.66
CA ILE A 12 13.45 10.21 -20.91
C ILE A 12 13.99 8.82 -20.59
N THR A 13 13.12 7.81 -20.58
CA THR A 13 13.60 6.43 -20.74
C THR A 13 13.93 6.23 -22.21
N SER A 14 15.22 6.06 -22.49
CA SER A 14 15.73 5.52 -23.74
C SER A 14 15.20 4.09 -23.93
N LEU A 15 13.97 3.97 -24.45
CA LEU A 15 13.50 2.77 -25.11
C LEU A 15 14.26 2.68 -26.44
N THR A 16 15.41 2.03 -26.42
CA THR A 16 15.99 1.48 -27.65
C THR A 16 14.94 0.59 -28.28
N SER A 17 14.42 1.04 -29.41
CA SER A 17 13.47 0.35 -30.26
C SER A 17 14.10 -0.95 -30.76
N ILE A 18 13.91 -2.04 -30.00
CA ILE A 18 14.00 -3.36 -30.59
C ILE A 18 12.60 -3.67 -31.09
N SER A 19 12.37 -3.29 -32.34
CA SER A 19 11.26 -3.77 -33.16
C SER A 19 11.22 -5.29 -33.10
N HIS A 20 10.44 -5.84 -32.17
CA HIS A 20 10.07 -7.23 -32.18
C HIS A 20 8.86 -7.38 -33.08
N SER A 21 9.05 -8.30 -34.03
CA SER A 21 8.13 -8.82 -35.02
C SER A 21 6.69 -8.92 -34.53
N GLN A 22 5.76 -8.65 -35.45
CA GLN A 22 4.33 -8.86 -35.31
C GLN A 22 4.04 -10.36 -35.07
N ASP A 23 4.09 -10.79 -33.82
CA ASP A 23 3.20 -11.87 -33.40
C ASP A 23 1.88 -11.21 -33.05
N ILE A 24 0.84 -11.51 -33.85
CA ILE A 24 -0.54 -11.08 -33.62
C ILE A 24 -1.09 -11.91 -32.45
N ASP A 25 -0.49 -11.76 -31.27
CA ASP A 25 -1.17 -12.01 -30.01
C ASP A 25 -2.00 -10.76 -29.76
N LYS A 26 -3.31 -10.85 -29.97
CA LYS A 26 -4.21 -9.71 -29.84
C LYS A 26 -4.06 -9.09 -28.46
N SER A 27 -3.48 -7.89 -28.42
CA SER A 27 -3.45 -7.11 -27.19
C SER A 27 -4.87 -6.97 -26.64
N LYS A 28 -5.03 -7.24 -25.35
CA LYS A 28 -6.35 -7.30 -24.71
C LYS A 28 -6.41 -6.33 -23.54
N PHE A 29 -7.31 -5.37 -23.64
CA PHE A 29 -7.71 -4.51 -22.54
C PHE A 29 -8.84 -5.15 -21.74
N ILE A 30 -8.74 -5.07 -20.41
CA ILE A 30 -9.75 -5.56 -19.47
C ILE A 30 -9.97 -4.49 -18.41
N PHE A 31 -11.22 -4.03 -18.30
CA PHE A 31 -11.68 -3.18 -17.21
C PHE A 31 -12.22 -4.06 -16.08
N LEU A 32 -11.82 -3.77 -14.84
CA LEU A 32 -12.15 -4.55 -13.64
C LEU A 32 -11.89 -6.06 -13.82
N PRO A 33 -10.63 -6.46 -14.05
CA PRO A 33 -10.28 -7.87 -14.17
C PRO A 33 -10.64 -8.63 -12.88
N SER A 34 -11.00 -9.90 -13.01
CA SER A 34 -11.28 -10.73 -11.85
C SER A 34 -10.00 -11.06 -11.08
N GLY A 35 -10.06 -10.92 -9.75
CA GLY A 35 -8.95 -11.20 -8.85
C GLY A 35 -7.87 -10.11 -8.81
N LEU A 36 -6.73 -10.45 -8.21
CA LEU A 36 -5.59 -9.55 -8.06
C LEU A 36 -4.38 -10.06 -8.83
N SER A 37 -3.75 -9.17 -9.58
CA SER A 37 -2.51 -9.44 -10.31
C SER A 37 -1.31 -9.58 -9.38
N PHE A 38 -1.40 -8.99 -8.19
CA PHE A 38 -0.46 -9.19 -7.09
C PHE A 38 -1.19 -9.29 -5.76
N MET A 39 -0.88 -10.31 -4.97
CA MET A 39 -1.44 -10.46 -3.62
C MET A 39 -0.64 -9.59 -2.64
N PRO A 40 -1.29 -8.79 -1.78
CA PRO A 40 -0.63 -8.03 -0.73
C PRO A 40 0.37 -8.87 0.07
N LEU A 41 1.53 -8.28 0.40
CA LEU A 41 2.56 -8.98 1.17
C LEU A 41 2.06 -9.25 2.59
N ARG A 42 2.01 -10.52 2.98
CA ARG A 42 1.52 -10.92 4.31
C ARG A 42 2.28 -10.24 5.46
N ALA A 43 3.60 -10.10 5.31
CA ALA A 43 4.47 -9.51 6.32
C ALA A 43 4.66 -7.99 6.17
N GLY A 44 4.17 -7.36 5.09
CA GLY A 44 4.39 -5.93 4.86
C GLY A 44 3.50 -5.08 5.75
N ILE A 45 4.07 -4.19 6.56
CA ILE A 45 3.31 -3.38 7.54
C ILE A 45 2.30 -2.42 6.90
N ASP A 46 2.55 -1.99 5.66
CA ASP A 46 1.72 -1.06 4.89
C ASP A 46 1.03 -1.80 3.72
N GLU A 47 0.36 -2.91 4.03
CA GLU A 47 -0.30 -3.78 3.05
C GLU A 47 -1.77 -4.02 3.40
N PRO A 48 -2.67 -3.98 2.40
CA PRO A 48 -4.09 -4.18 2.63
C PRO A 48 -4.36 -5.54 3.28
N ARG A 49 -5.03 -5.50 4.43
CA ARG A 49 -5.36 -6.67 5.24
C ARG A 49 -6.64 -6.41 6.01
N MET A 50 -7.34 -7.49 6.34
CA MET A 50 -8.47 -7.46 7.26
C MET A 50 -8.14 -8.34 8.46
N GLY A 51 -8.35 -7.82 9.67
CA GLY A 51 -8.03 -8.57 10.87
C GLY A 51 -8.26 -7.80 12.15
N LEU A 52 -8.14 -8.52 13.26
CA LEU A 52 -8.27 -8.00 14.61
C LEU A 52 -7.18 -8.62 15.47
N LEU A 53 -6.51 -7.79 16.27
CA LEU A 53 -5.55 -8.24 17.27
C LEU A 53 -5.93 -7.68 18.63
N TYR A 54 -6.13 -8.56 19.61
CA TYR A 54 -6.52 -8.19 20.98
C TYR A 54 -5.33 -8.34 21.93
N TYR A 55 -5.04 -7.27 22.67
CA TYR A 55 -3.96 -7.22 23.66
C TYR A 55 -4.53 -7.50 25.05
N ALA A 56 -4.44 -8.75 25.51
CA ALA A 56 -5.08 -9.18 26.76
C ALA A 56 -4.59 -8.43 28.02
N SER A 57 -3.32 -7.99 28.04
CA SER A 57 -2.74 -7.25 29.17
C SER A 57 -3.34 -5.85 29.35
N THR A 58 -3.62 -5.14 28.25
CA THR A 58 -4.15 -3.77 28.26
C THR A 58 -5.65 -3.70 27.96
N ARG A 59 -6.22 -4.79 27.46
CA ARG A 59 -7.60 -4.88 26.91
C ARG A 59 -7.83 -3.94 25.73
N ASN A 60 -6.76 -3.58 25.03
CA ASN A 60 -6.81 -2.79 23.81
C ASN A 60 -6.89 -3.70 22.59
N MET A 61 -7.21 -3.12 21.44
CA MET A 61 -7.39 -3.87 20.21
C MET A 61 -6.90 -3.08 19.00
N LYS A 62 -6.26 -3.76 18.05
CA LYS A 62 -5.99 -3.27 16.71
C LYS A 62 -7.03 -3.84 15.77
N ILE A 63 -7.61 -2.99 14.94
CA ILE A 63 -8.53 -3.40 13.87
C ILE A 63 -7.93 -2.95 12.55
N ASP A 64 -7.71 -3.92 11.65
CA ASP A 64 -7.22 -3.66 10.31
C ASP A 64 -8.36 -3.88 9.31
N ILE A 65 -8.59 -2.88 8.46
CA ILE A 65 -9.55 -2.94 7.36
C ILE A 65 -8.80 -2.48 6.11
N GLY A 66 -8.75 -3.30 5.07
CA GLY A 66 -8.11 -2.88 3.84
C GLY A 66 -8.42 -3.79 2.67
N ASN A 67 -8.37 -3.21 1.48
CA ASN A 67 -8.57 -3.93 0.24
C ASN A 67 -7.70 -3.35 -0.89
N SER A 68 -7.28 -4.22 -1.80
CA SER A 68 -6.69 -3.88 -3.09
C SER A 68 -7.67 -4.29 -4.18
N PHE A 69 -7.73 -3.55 -5.28
CA PHE A 69 -8.45 -4.01 -6.46
C PHE A 69 -7.80 -3.51 -7.76
N ASP A 70 -7.74 -4.41 -8.73
CA ASP A 70 -7.27 -4.12 -10.06
C ASP A 70 -8.37 -3.39 -10.84
N ILE A 71 -8.03 -2.28 -11.49
CA ILE A 71 -8.97 -1.44 -12.25
C ILE A 71 -8.79 -1.67 -13.75
N LEU A 72 -7.55 -1.67 -14.23
CA LEU A 72 -7.22 -1.81 -15.64
C LEU A 72 -6.16 -2.88 -15.81
N LYS A 73 -6.35 -3.75 -16.80
CA LYS A 73 -5.33 -4.72 -17.23
C LYS A 73 -5.12 -4.65 -18.74
N PHE A 74 -3.87 -4.57 -19.13
CA PHE A 74 -3.40 -4.58 -20.51
C PHE A 74 -2.54 -5.82 -20.72
N ASN A 75 -3.00 -6.75 -21.56
CA ASN A 75 -2.19 -7.89 -21.98
C ASN A 75 -1.52 -7.50 -23.30
N PHE A 76 -0.20 -7.44 -23.32
CA PHE A 76 0.57 -7.13 -24.53
C PHE A 76 0.88 -8.39 -25.34
N SER A 77 0.98 -9.53 -24.66
CA SER A 77 1.12 -10.86 -25.26
C SER A 77 0.49 -11.90 -24.32
N GLN A 78 0.54 -13.19 -24.69
CA GLN A 78 0.17 -14.28 -23.78
C GLN A 78 1.00 -14.32 -22.47
N ASN A 79 2.18 -13.70 -22.44
CA ASN A 79 3.12 -13.78 -21.34
C ASN A 79 3.38 -12.45 -20.63
N GLU A 80 2.91 -11.33 -21.16
CA GLU A 80 3.19 -10.00 -20.62
C GLU A 80 1.92 -9.20 -20.36
N GLU A 81 1.79 -8.70 -19.14
CA GLU A 81 0.65 -7.88 -18.70
C GLU A 81 1.11 -6.68 -17.86
N VAL A 82 0.39 -5.57 -17.99
CA VAL A 82 0.43 -4.43 -17.06
C VAL A 82 -0.93 -4.27 -16.42
N THR A 83 -0.94 -4.04 -15.11
CA THR A 83 -2.15 -3.81 -14.33
C THR A 83 -2.03 -2.51 -13.54
N LEU A 84 -3.11 -1.73 -13.54
CA LEU A 84 -3.28 -0.53 -12.71
C LEU A 84 -4.38 -0.80 -11.70
N GLY A 85 -4.16 -0.43 -10.44
CA GLY A 85 -5.13 -0.66 -9.37
C GLY A 85 -5.04 0.37 -8.26
N ALA A 86 -5.96 0.24 -7.31
CA ALA A 86 -6.07 1.13 -6.15
C ALA A 86 -6.10 0.34 -4.85
N GLU A 87 -5.71 1.00 -3.76
CA GLU A 87 -5.66 0.42 -2.42
C GLU A 87 -6.20 1.39 -1.38
N PHE A 88 -6.93 0.82 -0.42
CA PHE A 88 -7.57 1.54 0.66
C PHE A 88 -7.33 0.74 1.95
N MET A 89 -6.83 1.41 2.99
CA MET A 89 -6.62 0.79 4.29
C MET A 89 -7.00 1.76 5.41
N ALA A 90 -7.48 1.20 6.51
CA ALA A 90 -7.74 1.89 7.76
C ALA A 90 -7.30 0.98 8.90
N TYR A 91 -6.36 1.45 9.72
CA TYR A 91 -5.91 0.75 10.92
C TYR A 91 -6.33 1.55 12.14
N ALA A 92 -7.22 0.97 12.95
CA ALA A 92 -7.77 1.62 14.13
C ALA A 92 -7.17 1.02 15.41
N TYR A 93 -6.86 1.89 16.37
CA TYR A 93 -6.51 1.51 17.72
C TYR A 93 -7.68 1.78 18.66
N VAL A 94 -8.15 0.72 19.31
CA VAL A 94 -9.27 0.75 20.24
C VAL A 94 -8.73 0.60 21.65
N THR A 95 -9.04 1.57 22.50
CA THR A 95 -8.65 1.55 23.91
C THR A 95 -9.81 1.08 24.77
N ASN A 96 -9.46 0.36 25.83
CA ASN A 96 -10.38 0.07 26.92
C ASN A 96 -11.73 -0.53 26.46
N TYR A 97 -11.68 -1.72 25.83
CA TYR A 97 -12.87 -2.50 25.46
C TYR A 97 -13.61 -3.01 26.71
N LEU A 98 -14.10 -2.10 27.55
CA LEU A 98 -14.95 -2.37 28.70
C LEU A 98 -16.37 -1.86 28.37
N LYS A 99 -17.35 -2.77 28.52
CA LYS A 99 -18.78 -2.55 28.22
C LYS A 99 -19.16 -2.57 26.73
N TYR A 100 -18.46 -3.33 25.90
CA TYR A 100 -18.80 -3.54 24.46
C TYR A 100 -18.87 -2.26 23.62
N ARG A 101 -18.19 -1.19 24.04
CA ARG A 101 -18.05 0.04 23.25
C ARG A 101 -16.69 0.04 22.56
N LEU A 102 -16.70 0.16 21.24
CA LEU A 102 -15.50 0.31 20.42
C LEU A 102 -15.05 1.78 20.49
N GLN A 103 -14.36 2.13 21.56
CA GLN A 103 -13.79 3.47 21.71
C GLN A 103 -12.46 3.54 20.94
N ILE A 104 -12.48 4.26 19.82
CA ILE A 104 -11.32 4.37 18.93
C ILE A 104 -10.47 5.53 19.44
N ASP A 105 -9.27 5.22 19.92
CA ASP A 105 -8.30 6.24 20.35
C ASP A 105 -7.77 6.99 19.13
N ALA A 106 -7.47 6.26 18.06
CA ALA A 106 -6.93 6.85 16.85
C ALA A 106 -7.19 5.95 15.62
N ILE A 107 -7.15 6.55 14.42
CA ILE A 107 -7.18 5.84 13.12
C ILE A 107 -6.09 6.31 12.13
N ASP A 108 -5.41 5.36 11.49
CA ASP A 108 -4.46 5.56 10.39
C ASP A 108 -5.18 5.22 9.08
N GLY A 109 -5.27 6.16 8.15
CA GLY A 109 -5.87 5.98 6.83
C GLY A 109 -4.83 5.96 5.72
N PHE A 110 -4.94 4.99 4.81
CA PHE A 110 -4.06 4.83 3.66
C PHE A 110 -4.87 4.80 2.37
N PHE A 111 -4.45 5.61 1.41
CA PHE A 111 -5.10 5.75 0.10
C PHE A 111 -4.04 5.79 -0.98
N GLY A 112 -4.12 4.92 -1.96
CA GLY A 112 -3.09 4.84 -2.97
C GLY A 112 -3.46 4.05 -4.19
N GLY A 113 -2.46 3.86 -5.04
CA GLY A 113 -2.58 3.04 -6.22
C GLY A 113 -1.27 2.37 -6.58
N TYR A 114 -1.37 1.44 -7.52
CA TYR A 114 -0.24 0.66 -7.97
C TYR A 114 -0.23 0.42 -9.46
N ILE A 115 0.97 0.16 -9.95
CA ILE A 115 1.26 -0.35 -11.28
C ILE A 115 1.99 -1.66 -11.11
N ILE A 116 1.51 -2.71 -11.77
CA ILE A 116 2.13 -4.02 -11.78
C ILE A 116 2.49 -4.38 -13.20
N TYR A 117 3.75 -4.70 -13.46
CA TYR A 117 4.19 -5.39 -14.67
C TYR A 117 4.46 -6.85 -14.34
N SER A 118 3.99 -7.77 -15.18
CA SER A 118 4.14 -9.21 -14.99
C SER A 118 4.56 -9.85 -16.30
N LYS A 119 5.65 -10.63 -16.26
CA LYS A 119 6.20 -11.34 -17.42
C LYS A 119 6.45 -12.80 -17.06
N LYS A 120 5.82 -13.71 -17.79
CA LYS A 120 6.06 -15.16 -17.69
C LYS A 120 7.25 -15.57 -18.57
N ASP A 121 8.07 -16.46 -18.05
CA ASP A 121 9.13 -17.14 -18.80
C ASP A 121 9.07 -18.65 -18.56
N LYS A 122 9.95 -19.41 -19.22
CA LYS A 122 9.99 -20.88 -19.13
C LYS A 122 10.16 -21.39 -17.69
N ASN A 123 10.77 -20.59 -16.81
CA ASN A 123 11.17 -20.97 -15.46
C ASN A 123 10.34 -20.26 -14.38
N GLY A 124 9.24 -19.61 -14.75
CA GLY A 124 8.33 -18.95 -13.81
C GLY A 124 7.83 -17.59 -14.28
N ARG A 125 7.81 -16.63 -13.35
CA ARG A 125 7.22 -15.30 -13.57
C ARG A 125 8.00 -14.22 -12.83
N TRP A 126 8.32 -13.15 -13.54
CA TRP A 126 8.77 -11.89 -12.96
C TRP A 126 7.58 -10.97 -12.73
N ILE A 127 7.58 -10.27 -11.60
CA ILE A 127 6.58 -9.26 -11.28
C ILE A 127 7.28 -8.02 -10.73
N GLY A 128 7.11 -6.88 -11.39
CA GLY A 128 7.48 -5.57 -10.84
C GLY A 128 6.23 -4.87 -10.35
N ARG A 129 6.22 -4.40 -9.10
CA ARG A 129 5.13 -3.62 -8.51
C ARG A 129 5.68 -2.28 -8.08
N PHE A 130 5.08 -1.21 -8.57
CA PHE A 130 5.26 0.14 -8.06
C PHE A 130 3.99 0.58 -7.33
N ARG A 131 4.14 1.19 -6.16
CA ARG A 131 3.03 1.71 -5.34
C ARG A 131 3.29 3.15 -4.97
N TYR A 132 2.23 3.94 -4.91
CA TYR A 132 2.23 5.25 -4.28
C TYR A 132 1.04 5.35 -3.34
N ILE A 133 1.29 5.69 -2.08
CA ILE A 133 0.30 5.69 -1.01
C ILE A 133 0.42 6.98 -0.21
N HIS A 134 -0.72 7.63 -0.02
CA HIS A 134 -0.92 8.66 0.97
C HIS A 134 -1.32 8.02 2.29
N HIS A 135 -0.62 8.36 3.37
CA HIS A 135 -0.90 7.93 4.73
C HIS A 135 -1.22 9.15 5.59
N SER A 136 -2.39 9.16 6.22
CA SER A 136 -2.76 10.14 7.24
C SER A 136 -3.10 9.45 8.55
N ALA A 137 -2.90 10.14 9.68
CA ALA A 137 -3.33 9.65 11.00
C ALA A 137 -4.11 10.72 11.76
N HIS A 138 -5.13 10.27 12.50
CA HIS A 138 -6.05 11.12 13.24
C HIS A 138 -6.34 10.54 14.63
N LEU A 139 -6.32 11.39 15.65
CA LEU A 139 -6.89 11.07 16.96
C LEU A 139 -8.41 11.15 16.89
N VAL A 140 -9.10 10.29 17.63
CA VAL A 140 -10.56 10.14 17.61
C VAL A 140 -11.13 10.29 19.03
N ASP A 141 -12.42 10.05 19.23
CA ASP A 141 -13.13 10.25 20.50
C ASP A 141 -12.60 9.43 21.67
N GLY A 142 -11.85 8.36 21.40
CA GLY A 142 -11.14 7.59 22.40
C GLY A 142 -9.99 8.32 23.08
N HIS A 143 -9.40 9.30 22.40
CA HIS A 143 -8.29 10.09 22.95
C HIS A 143 -8.76 11.36 23.68
N TRP A 144 -10.07 11.62 23.72
CA TRP A 144 -10.67 12.78 24.38
C TRP A 144 -11.20 12.42 25.77
N ASP A 145 -10.68 13.07 26.80
CA ASP A 145 -11.21 12.93 28.16
C ASP A 145 -12.37 13.90 28.39
N ARG A 146 -13.58 13.34 28.44
CA ARG A 146 -14.81 14.10 28.70
C ARG A 146 -14.90 14.68 30.11
N LYS A 147 -14.14 14.17 31.09
CA LYS A 147 -14.17 14.67 32.47
C LYS A 147 -13.37 15.96 32.63
N THR A 148 -12.19 15.99 32.03
CA THR A 148 -11.28 17.14 32.06
C THR A 148 -11.49 18.08 30.88
N ASN A 149 -12.31 17.69 29.90
CA ASN A 149 -12.58 18.42 28.67
C ASN A 149 -11.27 18.74 27.92
N SER A 150 -10.39 17.74 27.84
CA SER A 150 -9.05 17.86 27.25
C SER A 150 -8.65 16.58 26.52
N TRP A 151 -7.72 16.71 25.57
CA TRP A 151 -7.08 15.57 24.95
C TRP A 151 -6.11 14.92 25.93
N LEU A 152 -6.05 13.59 25.93
CA LEU A 152 -5.10 12.85 26.75
C LEU A 152 -3.65 13.27 26.42
N ASP A 153 -2.77 13.11 27.40
CA ASP A 153 -1.33 13.38 27.30
C ASP A 153 -0.95 14.82 26.91
N ASN A 154 -1.87 15.79 27.07
CA ASN A 154 -1.71 17.19 26.64
C ASN A 154 -1.37 17.34 25.13
N ILE A 155 -1.81 16.38 24.32
CA ILE A 155 -1.57 16.36 22.88
C ILE A 155 -2.72 17.08 22.19
N THR A 156 -2.43 18.09 21.38
CA THR A 156 -3.44 18.60 20.45
C THR A 156 -3.48 17.75 19.17
N PRO A 157 -4.68 17.46 18.62
CA PRO A 157 -4.80 16.78 17.34
C PRO A 157 -4.01 17.52 16.28
N SER A 158 -2.98 16.86 15.78
CA SER A 158 -2.22 17.29 14.63
C SER A 158 -2.29 16.20 13.59
N VAL A 159 -2.58 16.59 12.36
CA VAL A 159 -2.70 15.65 11.25
C VAL A 159 -1.30 15.19 10.89
N PHE A 160 -1.01 13.91 11.14
CA PHE A 160 0.14 13.26 10.53
C PHE A 160 -0.17 13.04 9.05
N GLY A 161 0.78 13.36 8.18
CA GLY A 161 0.65 13.17 6.74
C GLY A 161 1.98 12.76 6.12
N ASN A 162 2.00 11.59 5.51
CA ASN A 162 3.16 11.06 4.81
C ASN A 162 2.75 10.51 3.44
N ASN A 163 3.62 10.66 2.45
CA ASN A 163 3.45 9.99 1.17
C ASN A 163 4.59 9.00 1.02
N TYR A 164 4.29 7.81 0.53
CA TYR A 164 5.25 6.73 0.38
C TYR A 164 5.18 6.14 -1.03
N GLY A 165 6.35 5.96 -1.62
CA GLY A 165 6.55 5.23 -2.87
C GLY A 165 7.29 3.92 -2.63
N GLU A 166 6.77 2.82 -3.18
CA GLU A 166 7.42 1.50 -3.17
C GLU A 166 7.76 1.07 -4.58
N PHE A 167 8.93 0.46 -4.74
CA PHE A 167 9.19 -0.43 -5.86
C PHE A 167 9.59 -1.81 -5.35
N LEU A 168 8.93 -2.84 -5.86
CA LEU A 168 9.15 -4.23 -5.49
C LEU A 168 9.31 -5.07 -6.75
N LEU A 169 10.38 -5.85 -6.81
CA LEU A 169 10.61 -6.88 -7.81
C LEU A 169 10.43 -8.26 -7.16
N VAL A 170 9.69 -9.13 -7.84
CA VAL A 170 9.39 -10.48 -7.37
C VAL A 170 9.73 -11.49 -8.45
N ARG A 171 10.49 -12.52 -8.07
CA ARG A 171 10.70 -13.72 -8.87
C ARG A 171 9.88 -14.85 -8.29
N GLN A 172 8.89 -15.33 -9.05
CA GLN A 172 8.14 -16.53 -8.73
C GLN A 172 8.66 -17.68 -9.60
N SER A 173 9.09 -18.77 -8.98
CA SER A 173 9.54 -19.98 -9.68
C SER A 173 9.00 -21.22 -8.98
N SER A 174 8.89 -22.33 -9.72
CA SER A 174 8.50 -23.62 -9.17
C SER A 174 9.63 -24.61 -9.44
N PHE A 175 10.12 -25.25 -8.38
CA PHE A 175 11.20 -26.22 -8.47
C PHE A 175 10.99 -27.33 -7.43
N PHE A 176 11.23 -28.59 -7.82
CA PHE A 176 11.03 -29.78 -6.97
C PHE A 176 9.66 -29.83 -6.25
N ASN A 177 8.57 -29.53 -6.95
CA ASN A 177 7.20 -29.46 -6.38
C ASN A 177 6.98 -28.35 -5.32
N TYR A 178 7.95 -27.47 -5.09
CA TYR A 178 7.81 -26.29 -4.23
C TYR A 178 7.66 -25.03 -5.07
N SER A 179 6.83 -24.09 -4.59
CA SER A 179 6.75 -22.74 -5.17
C SER A 179 7.58 -21.78 -4.33
N TRP A 180 8.51 -21.11 -4.99
CA TRP A 180 9.40 -20.12 -4.40
C TRP A 180 9.01 -18.74 -4.89
N ARG A 181 9.00 -17.77 -3.97
CA ARG A 181 8.89 -16.36 -4.28
C ARG A 181 10.02 -15.61 -3.58
N LEU A 182 10.88 -15.00 -4.39
CA LEU A 182 11.94 -14.12 -3.92
C LEU A 182 11.49 -12.67 -4.15
N TYR A 183 11.69 -11.84 -3.14
CA TYR A 183 11.24 -10.46 -3.10
C TYR A 183 12.45 -9.55 -2.88
N GLY A 184 12.54 -8.46 -3.63
CA GLY A 184 13.57 -7.44 -3.44
C GLY A 184 13.05 -6.09 -3.91
N GLY A 185 13.30 -5.03 -3.15
CA GLY A 185 12.70 -3.73 -3.44
C GLY A 185 13.25 -2.62 -2.56
N MET A 186 12.70 -1.42 -2.76
CA MET A 186 13.00 -0.24 -1.98
C MET A 186 11.73 0.58 -1.74
N SER A 187 11.70 1.24 -0.59
CA SER A 187 10.63 2.15 -0.19
C SER A 187 11.23 3.50 0.16
N MET A 188 10.52 4.57 -0.19
CA MET A 188 10.87 5.93 0.23
C MET A 188 9.63 6.65 0.72
N SER A 189 9.78 7.47 1.75
CA SER A 189 8.68 8.28 2.27
C SER A 189 9.06 9.75 2.32
N THR A 190 8.16 10.61 1.87
CA THR A 190 8.31 12.06 1.88
C THR A 190 7.08 12.67 2.53
N GLY A 191 7.25 13.28 3.70
CA GLY A 191 6.14 13.85 4.46
C GLY A 191 6.60 14.61 5.70
N LYS A 192 5.73 15.49 6.18
CA LYS A 192 5.92 16.13 7.49
C LYS A 192 5.61 15.08 8.55
N LYS A 193 6.65 14.59 9.23
CA LYS A 193 6.53 13.76 10.44
C LYS A 193 6.11 14.59 11.67
N THR A 194 5.16 15.52 11.48
CA THR A 194 4.62 16.34 12.56
C THR A 194 3.21 15.81 12.83
N GLY A 195 3.07 14.98 13.86
CA GLY A 195 1.80 14.37 14.23
C GLY A 195 1.98 13.00 14.89
N TYR A 196 0.94 12.52 15.56
CA TYR A 196 0.93 11.22 16.22
C TYR A 196 0.56 10.12 15.22
N LYS A 197 1.45 9.15 15.03
CA LYS A 197 1.21 7.94 14.21
C LYS A 197 0.77 6.79 15.12
N ILE A 198 -0.26 6.06 14.73
CA ILE A 198 -0.77 4.94 15.56
C ILE A 198 0.10 3.72 15.45
N LEU A 199 0.74 3.53 14.29
CA LEU A 199 1.74 2.47 14.15
C LEU A 199 2.84 2.54 15.21
N ASP A 200 3.04 3.69 15.86
CA ASP A 200 4.00 3.86 16.96
C ASP A 200 3.41 3.50 18.35
N ARG A 201 2.10 3.21 18.44
CA ARG A 201 1.41 2.76 19.67
C ARG A 201 1.29 1.23 19.79
N PHE A 202 1.73 0.49 18.76
CA PHE A 202 1.75 -0.98 18.76
C PHE A 202 3.13 -1.53 19.11
#